data_AF-A0A0F0DU18-F1
#
_entry.id   AF-A0A0F0DU18-F1
#
_cell.length_a   1.000
_cell.length_b   1.000
_cell.length_c   1.000
_cell.angle_alpha   90.00
_cell.angle_beta   90.00
_cell.angle_gamma   90.00
#
_symmetry.space_group_name_H-M   'P 1'
#
loop_
_entity.id
_entity.type
_entity.pdbx_description
1 polymer ?
#
loop_
_entity_poly.entity_id
_entity_poly.type
_entity_poly.pdbx_seq_one_letter_code
_entity_poly.pdbx_strand_id
1 'polypeptide(L)'
;MNIYSSAPYIFTPSPNSDNSPAIQSLIAAGNRWIQIDGDQCPISTTISLQDSNKNPYHGVIIEPSPNFSTVTIDTSNIGRNPAAPTDPSYAAFEYHGNLDAAGYLTQAANPDRLEIFVNDGSLYSPGDWIFISDASTNPEQYLLPADGPMEIGRVLYTSANSLILGAALKRSHPINAIVAFCKPIRNLVFRDLEFTGDSAVGIHVHMSHDGLFERITAADWQGRTMLLLDSGGKNNTVIDCYCTATTPGIGAGQSIWGIALEGQDQSRVINSGGEQCGAGVTLNYCIDTMAVNARARNNTVNLGVYTYSIRTGFIRPQTASPQIVDTVITDGCVDCYMLDKQPLTLP
;
A
#
# COMPACT_ATOMS: atom_id res chain seq x y z
N MET A 1 24.40 10.03 7.18
CA MET A 1 23.91 11.29 6.59
C MET A 1 22.50 11.48 7.12
N ASN A 2 22.16 12.64 7.70
CA ASN A 2 20.81 12.87 8.22
C ASN A 2 19.86 13.01 7.02
N ILE A 3 18.79 12.22 6.96
CA ILE A 3 17.80 12.27 5.87
C ILE A 3 16.99 13.57 5.95
N TYR A 4 16.87 14.13 7.16
CA TYR A 4 16.12 15.34 7.43
C TYR A 4 17.03 16.55 7.67
N SER A 5 16.61 17.69 7.15
CA SER A 5 17.07 19.02 7.58
C SER A 5 16.63 19.29 9.02
N SER A 6 17.22 20.31 9.65
CA SER A 6 16.83 20.73 11.02
C SER A 6 15.42 21.34 11.11
N ALA A 7 14.82 21.69 9.97
CA ALA A 7 13.48 22.25 9.85
C ALA A 7 12.80 21.71 8.57
N PRO A 8 11.46 21.64 8.54
CA PRO A 8 10.72 21.30 7.32
C PRO A 8 10.91 22.34 6.23
N TYR A 9 10.74 21.92 4.99
CA TYR A 9 10.49 22.84 3.88
C TYR A 9 9.02 23.29 3.93
N ILE A 10 8.80 24.60 4.04
CA ILE A 10 7.46 25.18 4.00
C ILE A 10 7.07 25.40 2.53
N PHE A 11 6.08 24.66 2.05
CA PHE A 11 5.53 24.77 0.71
C PHE A 11 4.21 25.53 0.76
N THR A 12 4.14 26.70 0.15
CA THR A 12 2.88 27.44 0.00
C THR A 12 2.19 26.98 -1.29
N PRO A 13 1.05 26.26 -1.21
CA PRO A 13 0.35 25.81 -2.39
C PRO A 13 -0.34 26.98 -3.10
N SER A 14 -0.48 26.87 -4.41
CA SER A 14 -1.39 27.71 -5.17
C SER A 14 -2.75 27.01 -5.23
N PRO A 15 -3.83 27.64 -4.72
CA PRO A 15 -5.15 27.01 -4.66
C PRO A 15 -5.83 26.87 -6.04
N ASN A 16 -5.26 27.47 -7.09
CA ASN A 16 -5.85 27.53 -8.43
C ASN A 16 -4.98 26.88 -9.52
N SER A 17 -3.90 26.19 -9.14
CA SER A 17 -3.01 25.55 -10.09
C SER A 17 -2.52 24.21 -9.59
N ASP A 18 -1.98 23.41 -10.52
CA ASP A 18 -1.34 22.15 -10.19
C ASP A 18 -0.07 22.36 -9.35
N ASN A 19 -0.07 21.82 -8.13
CA ASN A 19 1.06 21.89 -7.20
C ASN A 19 2.02 20.69 -7.32
N SER A 20 1.62 19.65 -8.05
CA SER A 20 2.41 18.41 -8.12
C SER A 20 3.83 18.58 -8.69
N PRO A 21 4.11 19.39 -9.72
CA PRO A 21 5.47 19.54 -10.22
C PRO A 21 6.40 20.20 -9.19
N ALA A 22 5.87 21.11 -8.37
CA ALA A 22 6.62 21.78 -7.32
C ALA A 22 6.96 20.81 -6.18
N ILE A 23 5.97 20.05 -5.69
CA ILE A 23 6.19 19.04 -4.65
C ILE A 23 7.16 17.97 -5.14
N GLN A 24 6.97 17.46 -6.36
CA GLN A 24 7.88 16.50 -7.00
C GLN A 24 9.32 17.02 -7.04
N SER A 25 9.51 18.29 -7.40
CA SER A 25 10.83 18.92 -7.48
C SER A 25 11.47 19.08 -6.09
N LEU A 26 10.69 19.42 -5.07
CA LEU A 26 11.18 19.50 -3.68
C LEU A 26 11.69 18.16 -3.19
N ILE A 27 10.91 17.10 -3.43
CA ILE A 27 11.30 15.72 -3.11
C ILE A 27 12.56 15.37 -3.92
N ALA A 28 12.60 15.59 -5.24
CA ALA A 28 13.79 15.28 -6.04
C ALA A 28 15.06 16.03 -5.56
N ALA A 29 14.91 17.26 -5.05
CA ALA A 29 15.99 18.07 -4.48
C ALA A 29 16.46 17.61 -3.08
N GLY A 30 15.83 16.59 -2.49
CA GLY A 30 16.19 16.05 -1.19
C GLY A 30 15.43 16.64 -0.01
N ASN A 31 14.43 17.50 -0.24
CA ASN A 31 13.53 17.95 0.84
C ASN A 31 12.56 16.82 1.16
N ARG A 32 12.88 16.05 2.20
CA ARG A 32 12.09 14.90 2.64
C ARG A 32 10.98 15.27 3.62
N TRP A 33 11.09 16.40 4.31
CA TRP A 33 10.04 16.88 5.22
C TRP A 33 9.42 18.14 4.65
N ILE A 34 8.19 18.02 4.13
CA ILE A 34 7.46 19.09 3.47
C ILE A 34 6.20 19.39 4.30
N GLN A 35 6.07 20.64 4.71
CA GLN A 35 4.87 21.18 5.35
C GLN A 35 4.10 22.05 4.36
N ILE A 36 2.84 21.73 4.11
CA ILE A 36 1.97 22.48 3.20
C ILE A 36 1.31 23.62 3.99
N ASP A 37 1.66 24.85 3.63
CA ASP A 37 1.17 26.08 4.29
C ASP A 37 -0.05 26.64 3.54
N GLY A 38 -1.15 25.91 3.62
CA GLY A 38 -2.43 26.25 3.02
C GLY A 38 -3.48 25.19 3.35
N ASP A 39 -4.75 25.56 3.23
CA ASP A 39 -5.89 24.65 3.42
C ASP A 39 -6.26 23.86 2.15
N GLN A 40 -5.81 24.31 0.98
CA GLN A 40 -6.06 23.68 -0.31
C GLN A 40 -4.77 23.48 -1.10
N CYS A 41 -4.56 22.27 -1.62
CA CYS A 41 -3.42 21.93 -2.46
C CYS A 41 -3.86 21.05 -3.65
N PRO A 42 -4.41 21.66 -4.72
CA PRO A 42 -4.76 20.92 -5.93
C PRO A 42 -3.55 20.24 -6.56
N ILE A 43 -3.74 19.00 -6.99
CA ILE A 43 -2.77 18.17 -7.69
C ILE A 43 -3.42 17.63 -8.97
N SER A 44 -2.81 17.96 -10.10
CA SER A 44 -3.30 17.56 -11.43
C SER A 44 -2.43 16.50 -12.10
N THR A 45 -1.25 16.19 -11.57
CA THR A 45 -0.41 15.08 -12.04
C THR A 45 0.13 14.26 -10.89
N THR A 46 0.41 12.99 -11.14
CA THR A 46 0.94 12.06 -10.13
C THR A 46 2.30 12.54 -9.59
N ILE A 47 2.43 12.57 -8.26
CA ILE A 47 3.70 12.79 -7.58
C ILE A 47 4.37 11.44 -7.36
N SER A 48 5.42 11.19 -8.13
CA SER A 48 6.26 10.00 -8.04
C SER A 48 7.22 10.05 -6.86
N LEU A 49 7.16 9.04 -6.00
CA LEU A 49 8.00 8.86 -4.83
C LEU A 49 9.30 8.10 -5.16
N GLN A 50 9.80 8.23 -6.39
CA GLN A 50 11.05 7.64 -6.88
C GLN A 50 11.77 8.56 -7.86
N ASP A 51 13.08 8.36 -8.01
CA ASP A 51 13.88 9.02 -9.04
C ASP A 51 13.70 8.37 -10.42
N SER A 52 14.29 9.00 -11.44
CA SER A 52 14.29 8.48 -12.82
C SER A 52 15.02 7.15 -12.99
N ASN A 53 15.88 6.78 -12.04
CA ASN A 53 16.56 5.49 -11.95
C ASN A 53 15.77 4.49 -11.09
N LYS A 54 14.49 4.78 -10.80
CA LYS A 54 13.57 3.93 -10.05
C LYS A 54 13.95 3.74 -8.58
N ASN A 55 14.86 4.55 -8.03
CA ASN A 55 15.21 4.48 -6.63
C ASN A 55 14.15 5.21 -5.79
N PRO A 56 13.64 4.59 -4.72
CA PRO A 56 12.64 5.21 -3.87
C PRO A 56 13.20 6.42 -3.11
N TYR A 57 12.36 7.44 -2.94
CA TYR A 57 12.60 8.54 -2.02
C TYR A 57 12.20 8.13 -0.60
N HIS A 58 13.14 7.57 0.15
CA HIS A 58 12.92 7.22 1.55
C HIS A 58 12.70 8.46 2.44
N GLY A 59 11.93 8.28 3.52
CA GLY A 59 11.79 9.28 4.57
C GLY A 59 10.87 10.44 4.20
N VAL A 60 10.06 10.35 3.14
CA VAL A 60 9.17 11.45 2.75
C VAL A 60 8.08 11.63 3.80
N ILE A 61 7.97 12.85 4.33
CA ILE A 61 6.96 13.34 5.27
C ILE A 61 6.18 14.46 4.57
N ILE A 62 4.88 14.26 4.38
CA ILE A 62 3.93 15.25 3.85
C ILE A 62 2.87 15.51 4.92
N GLU A 63 2.74 16.76 5.33
CA GLU A 63 1.80 17.20 6.38
C GLU A 63 1.45 18.68 6.23
N PRO A 64 0.41 19.20 6.90
CA PRO A 64 0.14 20.62 7.00
C PRO A 64 1.21 21.39 7.80
N SER A 65 1.34 22.69 7.52
CA SER A 65 2.05 23.60 8.43
C SER A 65 1.27 23.72 9.76
N PRO A 66 1.91 24.09 10.88
CA PRO A 66 1.26 24.14 12.21
C PRO A 66 0.04 25.05 12.31
N ASN A 67 -0.20 25.92 11.33
CA ASN A 67 -1.34 26.83 11.27
C ASN A 67 -2.62 26.15 10.74
N PHE A 68 -2.50 24.97 10.14
CA PHE A 68 -3.59 24.22 9.55
C PHE A 68 -3.70 22.85 10.24
N SER A 69 -4.92 22.47 10.61
CA SER A 69 -5.16 21.13 11.17
C SER A 69 -5.19 20.04 10.10
N THR A 70 -5.55 20.42 8.87
CA THR A 70 -5.71 19.53 7.71
C THR A 70 -5.43 20.33 6.43
N VAL A 71 -4.93 19.66 5.38
CA VAL A 71 -4.90 20.20 4.01
C VAL A 71 -5.79 19.35 3.10
N THR A 72 -6.65 19.99 2.30
CA THR A 72 -7.39 19.30 1.24
C THR A 72 -6.48 19.08 0.02
N ILE A 73 -6.34 17.83 -0.39
CA ILE A 73 -5.67 17.39 -1.61
C ILE A 73 -6.74 17.10 -2.66
N ASP A 74 -6.98 18.07 -3.56
CA ASP A 74 -7.89 17.89 -4.69
C ASP A 74 -7.18 17.21 -5.85
N THR A 75 -7.66 16.02 -6.22
CA THR A 75 -7.07 15.14 -7.23
C THR A 75 -7.91 15.06 -8.52
N SER A 76 -8.94 15.90 -8.65
CA SER A 76 -9.94 15.83 -9.73
C SER A 76 -9.36 15.98 -11.15
N ASN A 77 -8.16 16.55 -11.27
CA ASN A 77 -7.50 16.74 -12.56
C ASN A 77 -6.56 15.59 -12.94
N ILE A 78 -6.28 14.64 -12.03
CA ILE A 78 -5.61 13.37 -12.38
C ILE A 78 -6.61 12.44 -13.06
N GLY A 79 -7.80 12.30 -12.46
CA GLY A 79 -8.87 11.43 -12.94
C GLY A 79 -8.50 9.94 -12.98
N ARG A 80 -9.31 9.16 -13.70
CA ARG A 80 -9.03 7.75 -13.99
C ARG A 80 -8.59 7.58 -15.43
N ASN A 81 -7.81 6.54 -15.70
CA ASN A 81 -7.51 6.12 -17.07
C ASN A 81 -8.81 5.81 -17.84
N PRO A 82 -9.14 6.52 -18.94
CA PRO A 82 -10.41 6.30 -19.64
C PRO A 82 -10.53 4.91 -20.30
N ALA A 83 -9.40 4.30 -20.68
CA ALA A 83 -9.38 2.99 -21.32
C ALA A 83 -9.33 1.84 -20.31
N ALA A 84 -8.78 2.10 -19.13
CA ALA A 84 -8.67 1.14 -18.03
C ALA A 84 -8.94 1.81 -16.68
N PRO A 85 -10.19 2.18 -16.34
CA PRO A 85 -10.47 3.00 -15.15
C PRO A 85 -10.10 2.38 -13.80
N THR A 86 -9.66 1.11 -13.81
CA THR A 86 -9.15 0.40 -12.65
C THR A 86 -7.64 0.46 -12.49
N ASP A 87 -6.92 1.07 -13.44
CA ASP A 87 -5.48 1.27 -13.43
C ASP A 87 -5.06 2.11 -12.22
N PRO A 88 -4.37 1.51 -11.23
CA PRO A 88 -4.01 2.21 -10.00
C PRO A 88 -2.88 3.22 -10.23
N SER A 89 -2.29 3.29 -11.43
CA SER A 89 -1.19 4.20 -11.74
C SER A 89 -1.61 5.67 -11.79
N TYR A 90 -2.91 5.93 -11.85
CA TYR A 90 -3.50 7.27 -11.79
C TYR A 90 -3.68 7.69 -10.34
N ALA A 91 -2.58 7.66 -9.57
CA ALA A 91 -2.56 7.99 -8.16
C ALA A 91 -2.10 9.44 -7.90
N ALA A 92 -2.49 10.05 -6.79
CA ALA A 92 -1.96 11.37 -6.41
C ALA A 92 -0.51 11.30 -5.93
N PHE A 93 -0.23 10.34 -5.03
CA PHE A 93 1.12 9.98 -4.60
C PHE A 93 1.40 8.53 -4.93
N GLU A 94 2.56 8.26 -5.51
CA GLU A 94 2.79 6.96 -6.11
C GLU A 94 4.22 6.44 -5.93
N TYR A 95 4.33 5.16 -5.57
CA TYR A 95 5.54 4.39 -5.73
C TYR A 95 5.23 3.01 -6.32
N HIS A 96 5.71 2.73 -7.54
CA HIS A 96 5.42 1.52 -8.33
C HIS A 96 6.11 0.25 -7.83
N GLY A 97 7.05 0.38 -6.88
CA GLY A 97 7.80 -0.76 -6.39
C GLY A 97 8.92 -1.26 -7.31
N ASN A 98 8.83 -1.02 -8.62
CA ASN A 98 9.80 -1.40 -9.66
C ASN A 98 10.50 -2.74 -9.42
N LEU A 99 9.93 -3.78 -10.01
CA LEU A 99 10.48 -5.12 -10.00
C LEU A 99 11.40 -5.30 -11.21
N ASP A 100 12.60 -5.82 -10.98
CA ASP A 100 13.52 -6.20 -12.05
C ASP A 100 13.69 -7.72 -12.07
N ALA A 101 13.59 -8.32 -13.26
CA ALA A 101 13.68 -9.76 -13.44
C ALA A 101 15.03 -10.30 -12.95
N ALA A 102 15.02 -11.45 -12.27
CA ALA A 102 16.24 -12.13 -11.85
C ALA A 102 16.15 -13.64 -12.11
N GLY A 103 15.48 -14.38 -11.23
CA GLY A 103 15.41 -15.83 -11.32
C GLY A 103 14.11 -16.41 -10.78
N TYR A 104 14.17 -17.68 -10.40
CA TYR A 104 13.02 -18.42 -9.88
C TYR A 104 13.46 -19.54 -8.95
N LEU A 105 12.52 -20.05 -8.14
CA LEU A 105 12.77 -21.17 -7.24
C LEU A 105 12.88 -22.49 -8.00
N THR A 106 13.96 -23.26 -7.77
CA THR A 106 14.16 -24.59 -8.38
C THR A 106 13.50 -25.72 -7.60
N GLN A 107 13.04 -25.44 -6.38
CA GLN A 107 12.21 -26.32 -5.58
C GLN A 107 11.28 -25.48 -4.71
N ALA A 108 10.18 -26.07 -4.24
CA ALA A 108 9.28 -25.40 -3.31
C ALA A 108 10.04 -24.97 -2.04
N ALA A 109 9.74 -23.78 -1.54
CA ALA A 109 10.27 -23.27 -0.29
C ALA A 109 9.16 -23.29 0.77
N ASN A 110 9.41 -23.94 1.89
CA ASN A 110 8.43 -24.05 2.97
C ASN A 110 8.63 -22.93 4.01
N PRO A 111 7.61 -22.60 4.81
CA PRO A 111 7.75 -21.67 5.92
C PRO A 111 8.82 -22.14 6.92
N ASP A 112 9.31 -21.21 7.74
CA ASP A 112 10.38 -21.38 8.73
C ASP A 112 11.77 -21.72 8.13
N ARG A 113 11.92 -21.61 6.80
CA ARG A 113 13.20 -21.77 6.11
C ARG A 113 13.88 -20.42 5.89
N LEU A 114 15.19 -20.38 6.13
CA LEU A 114 16.06 -19.25 5.80
C LEU A 114 16.73 -19.41 4.43
N GLU A 115 16.91 -20.65 3.98
CA GLU A 115 17.54 -20.94 2.70
C GLU A 115 16.47 -21.25 1.65
N ILE A 116 16.56 -20.55 0.52
CA ILE A 116 15.78 -20.83 -0.69
C ILE A 116 16.72 -21.24 -1.81
N PHE A 117 16.24 -22.06 -2.73
CA PHE A 117 17.04 -22.58 -3.83
C PHE A 117 16.56 -21.97 -5.13
N VAL A 118 17.46 -21.32 -5.84
CA VAL A 118 17.20 -20.57 -7.06
C VAL A 118 17.91 -21.21 -8.23
N ASN A 119 17.50 -20.86 -9.45
CA ASN A 119 18.10 -21.36 -10.68
C ASN A 119 19.58 -20.97 -10.84
N ASP A 120 19.94 -19.77 -10.39
CA ASP A 120 21.31 -19.26 -10.40
C ASP A 120 21.49 -18.24 -9.27
N GLY A 121 22.26 -18.60 -8.25
CA GLY A 121 22.53 -17.75 -7.10
C GLY A 121 23.52 -16.61 -7.41
N SER A 122 24.29 -16.71 -8.50
CA SER A 122 25.24 -15.67 -8.92
C SER A 122 24.57 -14.41 -9.46
N LEU A 123 23.27 -14.49 -9.77
CA LEU A 123 22.46 -13.33 -10.16
C LEU A 123 22.30 -12.33 -9.00
N TYR A 124 22.36 -12.80 -7.76
CA TYR A 124 22.06 -12.03 -6.56
C TYR A 124 23.33 -11.66 -5.80
N SER A 125 23.23 -10.61 -4.99
CA SER A 125 24.27 -10.14 -4.08
C SER A 125 23.78 -10.05 -2.64
N PRO A 126 24.65 -10.30 -1.64
CA PRO A 126 24.36 -9.97 -0.25
C PRO A 126 23.93 -8.50 -0.11
N GLY A 127 22.80 -8.27 0.55
CA GLY A 127 22.20 -6.97 0.74
C GLY A 127 21.00 -6.68 -0.17
N ASP A 128 20.85 -7.42 -1.26
CA ASP A 128 19.74 -7.28 -2.20
C ASP A 128 18.39 -7.54 -1.53
N TRP A 129 17.38 -6.81 -1.98
CA TRP A 129 15.99 -7.07 -1.67
C TRP A 129 15.37 -7.87 -2.80
N ILE A 130 14.68 -8.94 -2.43
CA ILE A 130 14.01 -9.84 -3.37
C ILE A 130 12.52 -9.94 -3.08
N PHE A 131 11.76 -10.11 -4.15
CA PHE A 131 10.33 -10.37 -4.15
C PHE A 131 10.10 -11.80 -4.62
N ILE A 132 9.47 -12.63 -3.80
CA ILE A 132 9.13 -14.03 -4.12
C ILE A 132 7.63 -14.10 -4.41
N SER A 133 7.26 -14.34 -5.67
CA SER A 133 5.87 -14.31 -6.15
C SER A 133 5.29 -15.70 -6.36
N ASP A 134 4.13 -15.98 -5.76
CA ASP A 134 3.37 -17.22 -5.99
C ASP A 134 2.49 -17.14 -7.23
N ALA A 135 2.22 -15.93 -7.73
CA ALA A 135 1.32 -15.69 -8.87
C ALA A 135 2.01 -15.91 -10.22
N SER A 136 3.35 -15.78 -10.27
CA SER A 136 4.15 -16.09 -11.46
C SER A 136 4.95 -17.36 -11.25
N THR A 137 4.59 -18.43 -11.95
CA THR A 137 5.26 -19.75 -11.84
C THR A 137 5.69 -20.36 -13.19
N ASN A 138 5.72 -19.55 -14.27
CA ASN A 138 6.14 -19.98 -15.60
C ASN A 138 7.40 -19.22 -16.08
N PRO A 139 8.58 -19.55 -15.54
CA PRO A 139 9.82 -18.82 -15.79
C PRO A 139 10.31 -18.89 -17.24
N GLU A 140 9.83 -19.85 -18.04
CA GLU A 140 10.16 -19.94 -19.47
C GLU A 140 9.48 -18.83 -20.29
N GLN A 141 8.34 -18.33 -19.81
CA GLN A 141 7.56 -17.31 -20.50
C GLN A 141 7.85 -15.91 -19.98
N TYR A 142 7.98 -15.75 -18.66
CA TYR A 142 8.08 -14.44 -18.03
C TYR A 142 8.74 -14.52 -16.65
N LEU A 143 9.65 -13.59 -16.36
CA LEU A 143 10.42 -13.54 -15.12
C LEU A 143 10.11 -12.29 -14.26
N LEU A 144 8.97 -11.64 -14.51
CA LEU A 144 8.47 -10.60 -13.60
C LEU A 144 7.28 -11.12 -12.78
N PRO A 145 7.19 -10.73 -11.50
CA PRO A 145 6.04 -11.06 -10.66
C PRO A 145 4.73 -10.50 -11.21
N ALA A 146 3.66 -11.28 -11.03
CA ALA A 146 2.30 -10.80 -11.12
C ALA A 146 1.79 -10.46 -9.72
N ASP A 147 0.76 -9.62 -9.67
CA ASP A 147 0.03 -9.33 -8.44
C ASP A 147 -0.61 -10.61 -7.88
N GLY A 148 -0.56 -10.76 -6.56
CA GLY A 148 -0.99 -11.94 -5.84
C GLY A 148 -0.05 -12.28 -4.69
N PRO A 149 -0.20 -13.46 -4.06
CA PRO A 149 0.51 -13.81 -2.84
C PRO A 149 2.04 -13.80 -3.01
N MET A 150 2.74 -13.22 -2.03
CA MET A 150 4.18 -12.99 -2.10
C MET A 150 4.83 -12.90 -0.72
N GLU A 151 6.16 -12.84 -0.70
CA GLU A 151 6.96 -12.44 0.45
C GLU A 151 8.20 -11.64 0.00
N ILE A 152 8.64 -10.68 0.80
CA ILE A 152 9.85 -9.90 0.55
C ILE A 152 10.95 -10.29 1.54
N GLY A 153 12.11 -10.60 0.99
CA GLY A 153 13.29 -11.00 1.74
C GLY A 153 14.49 -10.12 1.45
N ARG A 154 15.43 -10.08 2.39
CA ARG A 154 16.76 -9.52 2.17
C ARG A 154 17.78 -10.65 2.08
N VAL A 155 18.60 -10.67 1.04
CA VAL A 155 19.65 -11.67 0.86
C VAL A 155 20.80 -11.37 1.81
N LEU A 156 21.19 -12.35 2.64
CA LEU A 156 22.36 -12.26 3.52
C LEU A 156 23.59 -12.94 2.93
N TYR A 157 23.38 -14.04 2.22
CA TYR A 157 24.44 -14.83 1.64
C TYR A 157 23.96 -15.51 0.36
N THR A 158 24.88 -15.68 -0.59
CA THR A 158 24.62 -16.34 -1.86
C THR A 158 25.56 -17.53 -2.04
N SER A 159 25.01 -18.63 -2.52
CA SER A 159 25.77 -19.79 -3.04
C SER A 159 25.55 -19.90 -4.55
N ALA A 160 26.06 -20.95 -5.19
CA ALA A 160 25.84 -21.16 -6.62
C ALA A 160 24.36 -21.33 -6.99
N ASN A 161 23.55 -21.90 -6.10
CA ASN A 161 22.16 -22.29 -6.38
C ASN A 161 21.20 -22.04 -5.20
N SER A 162 21.62 -21.27 -4.20
CA SER A 162 20.78 -20.92 -3.06
C SER A 162 21.07 -19.52 -2.53
N LEU A 163 20.07 -18.97 -1.85
CA LEU A 163 20.12 -17.70 -1.14
C LEU A 163 19.76 -17.94 0.32
N ILE A 164 20.54 -17.39 1.25
CA ILE A 164 20.18 -17.32 2.66
C ILE A 164 19.54 -15.95 2.91
N LEU A 165 18.32 -15.95 3.44
CA LEU A 165 17.51 -14.77 3.70
C LEU A 165 17.74 -14.22 5.12
N GLY A 166 17.44 -12.94 5.29
CA GLY A 166 17.55 -12.22 6.57
C GLY A 166 16.47 -12.55 7.59
N ALA A 167 15.39 -13.19 7.14
CA ALA A 167 14.31 -13.68 7.98
C ALA A 167 13.79 -14.98 7.37
N ALA A 168 13.25 -15.87 8.22
CA ALA A 168 12.65 -17.10 7.76
C ALA A 168 11.34 -16.80 7.02
N LEU A 169 11.06 -17.57 5.98
CA LEU A 169 9.81 -17.47 5.22
C LEU A 169 8.61 -17.71 6.12
N LYS A 170 7.55 -16.93 5.92
CA LYS A 170 6.29 -17.06 6.67
C LYS A 170 5.22 -17.85 5.93
N ARG A 171 5.41 -18.04 4.62
CA ARG A 171 4.51 -18.83 3.77
C ARG A 171 5.28 -19.88 2.98
N SER A 172 4.53 -20.84 2.42
CA SER A 172 5.08 -21.73 1.39
C SER A 172 5.06 -21.03 0.04
N HIS A 173 6.14 -21.19 -0.72
CA HIS A 173 6.26 -20.77 -2.11
C HIS A 173 6.40 -22.00 -3.02
N PRO A 174 5.67 -22.07 -4.15
CA PRO A 174 5.74 -23.20 -5.05
C PRO A 174 7.09 -23.24 -5.80
N ILE A 175 7.41 -24.41 -6.36
CA ILE A 175 8.47 -24.51 -7.38
C ILE A 175 8.14 -23.55 -8.52
N ASN A 176 9.18 -22.98 -9.14
CA ASN A 176 9.10 -21.98 -10.21
C ASN A 176 8.55 -20.62 -9.82
N ALA A 177 8.22 -20.36 -8.55
CA ALA A 177 7.90 -19.02 -8.07
C ALA A 177 9.01 -18.04 -8.49
N ILE A 178 8.62 -16.92 -9.11
CA ILE A 178 9.58 -15.91 -9.55
C ILE A 178 10.21 -15.24 -8.34
N VAL A 179 11.54 -15.12 -8.39
CA VAL A 179 12.34 -14.37 -7.44
C VAL A 179 12.95 -13.20 -8.19
N ALA A 180 12.41 -12.00 -7.96
CA ALA A 180 12.81 -10.77 -8.66
C ALA A 180 13.52 -9.80 -7.71
N PHE A 181 14.30 -8.87 -8.25
CA PHE A 181 14.82 -7.76 -7.47
C PHE A 181 13.72 -6.74 -7.20
N CYS A 182 13.79 -6.12 -6.02
CA CYS A 182 12.90 -5.04 -5.65
C CYS A 182 13.62 -3.98 -4.81
N LYS A 183 12.99 -2.82 -4.60
CA LYS A 183 13.57 -1.72 -3.79
C LYS A 183 12.54 -1.13 -2.82
N PRO A 184 12.29 -1.74 -1.65
CA PRO A 184 11.29 -1.22 -0.72
C PRO A 184 11.47 0.26 -0.38
N ILE A 185 10.39 1.05 -0.45
CA ILE A 185 10.39 2.42 0.06
C ILE A 185 10.21 2.41 1.58
N ARG A 186 10.85 3.33 2.30
CA ARG A 186 10.98 3.25 3.77
C ARG A 186 10.65 4.55 4.45
N ASN A 187 10.08 4.47 5.64
CA ASN A 187 9.83 5.60 6.54
C ASN A 187 8.98 6.71 5.90
N LEU A 188 7.93 6.33 5.17
CA LEU A 188 6.96 7.31 4.65
C LEU A 188 6.07 7.81 5.79
N VAL A 189 5.77 9.10 5.80
CA VAL A 189 4.78 9.70 6.69
C VAL A 189 3.84 10.56 5.87
N PHE A 190 2.56 10.21 5.86
CA PHE A 190 1.50 11.08 5.35
C PHE A 190 0.54 11.32 6.50
N ARG A 191 0.30 12.58 6.84
CA ARG A 191 -0.64 12.89 7.92
C ARG A 191 -1.45 14.14 7.70
N ASP A 192 -2.63 14.14 8.31
CA ASP A 192 -3.51 15.31 8.38
C ASP A 192 -3.89 15.83 6.98
N LEU A 193 -4.26 14.89 6.09
CA LEU A 193 -4.67 15.17 4.71
C LEU A 193 -6.14 14.77 4.50
N GLU A 194 -6.88 15.58 3.76
CA GLU A 194 -8.23 15.25 3.29
C GLU A 194 -8.23 15.16 1.76
N PHE A 195 -8.53 13.99 1.21
CA PHE A 195 -8.58 13.80 -0.23
C PHE A 195 -9.98 14.09 -0.80
N THR A 196 -10.01 14.69 -1.97
CA THR A 196 -11.22 14.76 -2.81
C THR A 196 -10.87 14.55 -4.29
N GLY A 197 -11.90 14.42 -5.13
CA GLY A 197 -11.78 14.15 -6.55
C GLY A 197 -11.93 12.68 -6.93
N ASP A 198 -11.47 12.35 -8.14
CA ASP A 198 -11.77 11.10 -8.84
C ASP A 198 -10.52 10.36 -9.35
N SER A 199 -9.33 10.71 -8.84
CA SER A 199 -8.11 9.94 -9.13
C SER A 199 -8.29 8.45 -8.83
N ALA A 200 -7.62 7.55 -9.55
CA ALA A 200 -7.77 6.13 -9.28
C ALA A 200 -7.39 5.80 -7.83
N VAL A 201 -6.27 6.35 -7.34
CA VAL A 201 -5.85 6.16 -5.95
C VAL A 201 -5.40 7.48 -5.31
N GLY A 202 -5.75 7.75 -4.05
CA GLY A 202 -5.19 8.89 -3.33
C GLY A 202 -3.69 8.69 -3.08
N ILE A 203 -3.35 7.68 -2.29
CA ILE A 203 -1.97 7.28 -2.02
C ILE A 203 -1.78 5.81 -2.41
N HIS A 204 -0.86 5.56 -3.35
CA HIS A 204 -0.55 4.23 -3.87
C HIS A 204 0.92 3.89 -3.66
N VAL A 205 1.23 2.92 -2.81
CA VAL A 205 2.62 2.62 -2.46
C VAL A 205 2.86 1.12 -2.43
N HIS A 206 3.64 0.61 -3.38
CA HIS A 206 4.14 -0.76 -3.35
C HIS A 206 5.30 -0.90 -2.35
N MET A 207 5.41 -2.03 -1.64
CA MET A 207 6.60 -2.35 -0.84
C MET A 207 7.01 -1.27 0.18
N SER A 208 6.03 -0.55 0.75
CA SER A 208 6.28 0.40 1.84
C SER A 208 6.72 -0.32 3.10
N HIS A 209 7.83 0.08 3.70
CA HIS A 209 8.36 -0.46 4.94
C HIS A 209 8.41 0.64 6.01
N ASP A 210 7.94 0.33 7.21
CA ASP A 210 7.99 1.25 8.37
C ASP A 210 7.28 2.60 8.12
N GLY A 211 6.19 2.59 7.33
CA GLY A 211 5.41 3.77 7.02
C GLY A 211 4.35 4.11 8.08
N LEU A 212 4.00 5.39 8.20
CA LEU A 212 2.92 5.94 9.01
C LEU A 212 1.95 6.73 8.14
N PHE A 213 0.70 6.31 8.11
CA PHE A 213 -0.40 6.97 7.41
C PHE A 213 -1.44 7.32 8.47
N GLU A 214 -1.54 8.59 8.81
CA GLU A 214 -2.22 9.02 10.05
C GLU A 214 -3.22 10.15 9.78
N ARG A 215 -4.46 10.04 10.29
CA ARG A 215 -5.47 11.10 10.14
C ARG A 215 -5.67 11.53 8.68
N ILE A 216 -5.72 10.55 7.77
CA ILE A 216 -6.01 10.76 6.35
C ILE A 216 -7.49 10.49 6.10
N THR A 217 -8.20 11.47 5.61
CA THR A 217 -9.63 11.36 5.32
C THR A 217 -9.92 11.55 3.84
N ALA A 218 -11.12 11.17 3.40
CA ALA A 218 -11.65 11.61 2.12
C ALA A 218 -13.13 11.93 2.26
N ALA A 219 -13.56 12.99 1.57
CA ALA A 219 -14.94 13.43 1.49
C ALA A 219 -15.40 13.44 0.03
N ASP A 220 -16.60 12.88 -0.20
CA ASP A 220 -17.18 12.70 -1.53
C ASP A 220 -16.22 12.03 -2.53
N TRP A 221 -15.47 11.03 -2.05
CA TRP A 221 -14.48 10.33 -2.84
C TRP A 221 -15.13 9.62 -4.03
N GLN A 222 -14.64 9.93 -5.22
CA GLN A 222 -15.05 9.33 -6.48
C GLN A 222 -13.96 8.48 -7.10
N GLY A 223 -12.78 8.41 -6.47
CA GLY A 223 -11.70 7.54 -6.90
C GLY A 223 -11.92 6.07 -6.57
N ARG A 224 -11.01 5.20 -7.02
CA ARG A 224 -11.15 3.75 -6.83
C ARG A 224 -10.77 3.35 -5.41
N THR A 225 -9.65 3.87 -4.90
CA THR A 225 -9.17 3.58 -3.54
C THR A 225 -8.56 4.81 -2.89
N MET A 226 -8.90 5.16 -1.65
CA MET A 226 -8.28 6.33 -1.01
C MET A 226 -6.81 6.03 -0.64
N LEU A 227 -6.56 4.89 0.01
CA LEU A 227 -5.22 4.47 0.42
C LEU A 227 -4.99 3.00 0.05
N LEU A 228 -3.98 2.75 -0.78
CA LEU A 228 -3.55 1.42 -1.22
C LEU A 228 -2.08 1.21 -0.86
N LEU A 229 -1.83 0.34 0.12
CA LEU A 229 -0.50 -0.19 0.39
C LEU A 229 -0.38 -1.54 -0.29
N ASP A 230 0.36 -1.55 -1.39
CA ASP A 230 0.38 -2.67 -2.33
C ASP A 230 1.64 -3.53 -2.14
N SER A 231 1.52 -4.80 -2.51
CA SER A 231 2.56 -5.78 -2.82
C SER A 231 3.80 -5.70 -1.91
N GLY A 232 3.87 -6.49 -0.85
CA GLY A 232 5.12 -6.76 -0.12
C GLY A 232 5.58 -5.67 0.86
N GLY A 233 4.68 -4.80 1.31
CA GLY A 233 5.01 -3.84 2.37
C GLY A 233 5.18 -4.51 3.74
N LYS A 234 5.82 -3.81 4.69
CA LYS A 234 6.11 -4.36 6.03
C LYS A 234 6.04 -3.32 7.14
N ASN A 235 5.47 -3.69 8.28
CA ASN A 235 5.45 -2.87 9.50
C ASN A 235 4.87 -1.45 9.27
N ASN A 236 3.89 -1.32 8.36
CA ASN A 236 3.19 -0.06 8.16
C ASN A 236 2.11 0.12 9.22
N THR A 237 1.84 1.36 9.58
CA THR A 237 0.75 1.74 10.48
C THR A 237 -0.19 2.72 9.77
N VAL A 238 -1.45 2.33 9.61
CA VAL A 238 -2.54 3.18 9.14
C VAL A 238 -3.45 3.49 10.31
N ILE A 239 -3.55 4.73 10.75
CA ILE A 239 -4.26 5.10 11.99
C ILE A 239 -5.17 6.32 11.80
N ASP A 240 -6.40 6.21 12.30
CA ASP A 240 -7.42 7.25 12.23
C ASP A 240 -7.70 7.73 10.80
N CYS A 241 -7.60 6.84 9.81
CA CYS A 241 -7.88 7.15 8.41
C CYS A 241 -9.31 6.73 8.02
N TYR A 242 -10.06 7.56 7.29
CA TYR A 242 -11.45 7.24 6.96
C TYR A 242 -11.89 7.79 5.60
N CYS A 243 -12.35 6.91 4.72
CA CYS A 243 -12.86 7.26 3.40
C CYS A 243 -14.40 7.38 3.40
N THR A 244 -14.93 8.51 2.97
CA THR A 244 -16.35 8.66 2.61
C THR A 244 -16.46 8.74 1.10
N ALA A 245 -16.81 7.62 0.46
CA ALA A 245 -17.01 7.55 -0.98
C ALA A 245 -18.45 7.89 -1.38
N THR A 246 -18.70 7.95 -2.68
CA THR A 246 -20.03 8.29 -3.24
C THR A 246 -20.78 7.08 -3.80
N THR A 247 -20.06 6.13 -4.42
CA THR A 247 -20.68 4.97 -5.07
C THR A 247 -19.91 3.69 -4.73
N PRO A 248 -20.47 2.81 -3.88
CA PRO A 248 -19.84 1.53 -3.53
C PRO A 248 -19.91 0.54 -4.68
N GLY A 249 -18.89 -0.30 -4.81
CA GLY A 249 -18.93 -1.49 -5.65
C GLY A 249 -17.58 -1.87 -6.25
N ILE A 250 -17.61 -2.81 -7.20
CA ILE A 250 -16.39 -3.35 -7.85
C ILE A 250 -16.22 -2.89 -9.31
N GLY A 251 -17.17 -2.10 -9.81
CA GLY A 251 -17.20 -1.62 -11.18
C GLY A 251 -16.12 -0.57 -11.47
N ALA A 252 -15.85 -0.36 -12.76
CA ALA A 252 -14.76 0.49 -13.24
C ALA A 252 -14.86 1.97 -12.81
N GLY A 253 -16.08 2.49 -12.58
CA GLY A 253 -16.32 3.85 -12.10
C GLY A 253 -16.69 3.94 -10.62
N GLN A 254 -16.62 2.84 -9.87
CA GLN A 254 -17.03 2.78 -8.46
C GLN A 254 -15.80 2.87 -7.55
N SER A 255 -16.02 3.21 -6.28
CA SER A 255 -14.98 3.14 -5.25
C SER A 255 -14.94 1.72 -4.72
N ILE A 256 -13.84 1.01 -4.98
CA ILE A 256 -13.70 -0.39 -4.58
C ILE A 256 -13.27 -0.53 -3.14
N TRP A 257 -12.35 0.32 -2.66
CA TRP A 257 -11.83 0.23 -1.29
C TRP A 257 -11.71 1.61 -0.64
N GLY A 258 -12.01 1.71 0.65
CA GLY A 258 -11.58 2.84 1.45
C GLY A 258 -10.08 2.73 1.69
N ILE A 259 -9.69 1.68 2.42
CA ILE A 259 -8.30 1.35 2.73
C ILE A 259 -8.04 -0.09 2.29
N ALA A 260 -6.99 -0.28 1.50
CA ALA A 260 -6.55 -1.59 1.04
C ALA A 260 -5.10 -1.84 1.43
N LEU A 261 -4.87 -2.96 2.10
CA LEU A 261 -3.56 -3.52 2.35
C LEU A 261 -3.47 -4.81 1.56
N GLU A 262 -2.55 -4.83 0.62
CA GLU A 262 -2.28 -5.93 -0.28
C GLU A 262 -0.85 -6.40 -0.04
N GLY A 263 -0.68 -7.66 0.37
CA GLY A 263 0.65 -8.26 0.51
C GLY A 263 1.48 -7.73 1.65
N GLN A 264 0.84 -7.13 2.65
CA GLN A 264 1.52 -6.52 3.77
C GLN A 264 1.92 -7.57 4.82
N ASP A 265 3.10 -7.39 5.42
CA ASP A 265 3.61 -8.20 6.52
C ASP A 265 3.69 -7.38 7.81
N GLN A 266 3.13 -7.86 8.92
CA GLN A 266 3.19 -7.19 10.23
C GLN A 266 2.67 -5.75 10.24
N SER A 267 1.77 -5.43 9.31
CA SER A 267 1.18 -4.10 9.22
C SER A 267 -0.09 -4.01 10.06
N ARG A 268 -0.51 -2.79 10.38
CA ARG A 268 -1.69 -2.55 11.21
C ARG A 268 -2.54 -1.39 10.72
N VAL A 269 -3.85 -1.57 10.85
CA VAL A 269 -4.87 -0.57 10.59
C VAL A 269 -5.60 -0.31 11.91
N ILE A 270 -5.67 0.93 12.40
CA ILE A 270 -6.20 1.25 13.74
C ILE A 270 -7.23 2.37 13.61
N ASN A 271 -8.43 2.15 14.14
CA ASN A 271 -9.52 3.13 14.12
C ASN A 271 -9.82 3.67 12.69
N SER A 272 -9.60 2.86 11.67
CA SER A 272 -9.68 3.30 10.27
C SER A 272 -10.73 2.53 9.47
N GLY A 273 -11.13 3.06 8.32
CA GLY A 273 -11.96 2.33 7.36
C GLY A 273 -12.67 3.24 6.38
N GLY A 274 -13.95 3.00 6.14
CA GLY A 274 -14.70 3.83 5.21
C GLY A 274 -16.15 3.42 5.00
N GLU A 275 -16.86 4.27 4.29
CA GLU A 275 -18.25 4.09 3.93
C GLU A 275 -18.53 4.36 2.46
N GLN A 276 -19.57 3.71 1.96
CA GLN A 276 -19.97 3.78 0.55
C GLN A 276 -18.85 3.37 -0.42
N CYS A 277 -17.95 2.49 0.03
CA CYS A 277 -16.95 1.79 -0.78
C CYS A 277 -17.40 0.37 -1.11
N GLY A 278 -16.73 -0.31 -2.04
CA GLY A 278 -16.84 -1.75 -2.22
C GLY A 278 -16.46 -2.48 -0.92
N ALA A 279 -15.34 -2.10 -0.29
CA ALA A 279 -15.06 -2.40 1.11
C ALA A 279 -14.41 -1.27 1.89
N GLY A 280 -14.75 -1.14 3.17
CA GLY A 280 -14.20 -0.09 4.04
C GLY A 280 -12.73 -0.37 4.37
N VAL A 281 -12.41 -1.62 4.72
CA VAL A 281 -11.03 -2.11 4.85
C VAL A 281 -10.90 -3.49 4.20
N THR A 282 -9.88 -3.62 3.35
CA THR A 282 -9.50 -4.86 2.66
C THR A 282 -8.10 -5.27 3.08
N LEU A 283 -7.95 -6.52 3.53
CA LEU A 283 -6.66 -7.17 3.78
C LEU A 283 -6.53 -8.35 2.80
N ASN A 284 -5.71 -8.22 1.76
CA ASN A 284 -5.58 -9.21 0.69
C ASN A 284 -4.17 -9.83 0.71
N TYR A 285 -4.08 -11.18 0.68
CA TYR A 285 -2.82 -11.95 0.74
C TYR A 285 -1.77 -11.43 1.75
N CYS A 286 -2.24 -10.87 2.88
CA CYS A 286 -1.40 -10.29 3.92
C CYS A 286 -0.93 -11.34 4.93
N ILE A 287 0.17 -11.06 5.61
CA ILE A 287 0.76 -11.92 6.64
C ILE A 287 0.86 -11.13 7.95
N ASP A 288 0.46 -11.73 9.08
CA ASP A 288 0.55 -11.14 10.41
C ASP A 288 -0.04 -9.71 10.51
N THR A 289 -1.03 -9.39 9.67
CA THR A 289 -1.55 -8.03 9.51
C THR A 289 -2.90 -7.90 10.18
N MET A 290 -3.12 -6.84 10.95
CA MET A 290 -4.35 -6.72 11.73
C MET A 290 -5.01 -5.36 11.63
N ALA A 291 -6.33 -5.35 11.74
CA ALA A 291 -7.12 -4.14 11.81
C ALA A 291 -7.85 -4.07 13.17
N VAL A 292 -7.54 -3.07 13.99
CA VAL A 292 -8.14 -2.86 15.31
C VAL A 292 -9.14 -1.72 15.25
N ASN A 293 -10.35 -1.93 15.77
CA ASN A 293 -11.43 -0.94 15.74
C ASN A 293 -11.71 -0.42 14.33
N ALA A 294 -11.65 -1.27 13.31
CA ALA A 294 -11.96 -0.87 11.95
C ALA A 294 -13.42 -0.38 11.87
N ARG A 295 -13.66 0.73 11.19
CA ARG A 295 -14.98 1.39 11.10
C ARG A 295 -15.50 1.31 9.68
N ALA A 296 -16.68 0.72 9.49
CA ALA A 296 -17.24 0.59 8.14
C ALA A 296 -18.77 0.55 8.11
N ARG A 297 -19.38 1.26 7.17
CA ARG A 297 -20.83 1.16 6.92
C ARG A 297 -21.22 1.39 5.46
N ASN A 298 -22.39 0.90 5.06
CA ASN A 298 -22.95 1.14 3.73
C ASN A 298 -22.04 0.71 2.58
N ASN A 299 -21.10 -0.20 2.84
CA ASN A 299 -20.22 -0.75 1.82
C ASN A 299 -20.85 -2.00 1.18
N THR A 300 -20.35 -2.41 0.01
CA THR A 300 -20.73 -3.73 -0.55
C THR A 300 -20.37 -4.85 0.41
N VAL A 301 -19.14 -4.85 0.89
CA VAL A 301 -18.63 -5.65 2.00
C VAL A 301 -18.03 -4.71 3.03
N ASN A 302 -18.47 -4.67 4.30
CA ASN A 302 -17.86 -3.69 5.22
C ASN A 302 -16.37 -3.95 5.45
N LEU A 303 -15.99 -5.18 5.82
CA LEU A 303 -14.61 -5.55 6.08
C LEU A 303 -14.30 -6.94 5.50
N GLY A 304 -13.11 -7.12 4.93
CA GLY A 304 -12.76 -8.41 4.34
C GLY A 304 -11.28 -8.79 4.45
N VAL A 305 -11.05 -10.08 4.74
CA VAL A 305 -9.77 -10.76 4.57
C VAL A 305 -9.86 -11.68 3.36
N TYR A 306 -8.93 -11.52 2.42
CA TYR A 306 -9.00 -12.16 1.12
C TYR A 306 -7.72 -12.93 0.78
N THR A 307 -7.90 -13.90 -0.12
CA THR A 307 -6.88 -14.61 -0.92
C THR A 307 -5.60 -14.95 -0.17
N TYR A 308 -5.47 -16.17 0.36
CA TYR A 308 -4.20 -16.66 0.91
C TYR A 308 -3.51 -15.75 1.94
N SER A 309 -4.30 -15.00 2.71
CA SER A 309 -3.82 -14.27 3.89
C SER A 309 -3.50 -15.25 5.03
N ILE A 310 -2.52 -14.92 5.87
CA ILE A 310 -2.04 -15.77 6.97
C ILE A 310 -2.01 -14.96 8.26
N ARG A 311 -2.69 -15.44 9.31
CA ARG A 311 -2.73 -14.80 10.64
C ARG A 311 -3.14 -13.32 10.58
N THR A 312 -4.06 -13.04 9.67
CA THR A 312 -4.52 -11.69 9.33
C THR A 312 -5.98 -11.52 9.75
N GLY A 313 -6.38 -10.37 10.28
CA GLY A 313 -7.74 -10.25 10.76
C GLY A 313 -8.11 -8.94 11.40
N PHE A 314 -9.28 -8.95 12.05
CA PHE A 314 -9.88 -7.78 12.67
C PHE A 314 -10.13 -8.03 14.15
N ILE A 315 -9.84 -7.02 14.98
CA ILE A 315 -10.09 -7.01 16.42
C ILE A 315 -11.03 -5.86 16.74
N ARG A 316 -12.17 -6.17 17.35
CA ARG A 316 -13.26 -5.23 17.66
C ARG A 316 -13.70 -4.38 16.47
N PRO A 317 -13.94 -4.97 15.28
CA PRO A 317 -14.46 -4.18 14.17
C PRO A 317 -15.83 -3.58 14.53
N GLN A 318 -16.03 -2.33 14.14
CA GLN A 318 -17.26 -1.56 14.35
C GLN A 318 -17.95 -1.37 13.00
N THR A 319 -19.00 -2.14 12.74
CA THR A 319 -19.67 -2.10 11.43
C THR A 319 -21.18 -1.93 11.51
N ALA A 320 -21.77 -1.43 10.43
CA ALA A 320 -23.23 -1.32 10.28
C ALA A 320 -23.66 -1.34 8.81
N SER A 321 -24.92 -1.69 8.56
CA SER A 321 -25.60 -1.48 7.27
C SER A 321 -24.81 -1.91 6.02
N PRO A 322 -24.30 -3.14 5.91
CA PRO A 322 -23.69 -3.59 4.66
C PRO A 322 -24.74 -3.70 3.55
N GLN A 323 -24.33 -3.53 2.29
CA GLN A 323 -25.21 -3.78 1.14
C GLN A 323 -25.33 -5.28 0.82
N ILE A 324 -24.25 -6.05 1.00
CA ILE A 324 -24.24 -7.49 0.73
C ILE A 324 -23.73 -8.26 1.95
N VAL A 325 -22.47 -8.08 2.34
CA VAL A 325 -21.84 -8.85 3.43
C VAL A 325 -21.24 -7.90 4.45
N ASP A 326 -21.44 -8.19 5.73
CA ASP A 326 -20.82 -7.35 6.77
C ASP A 326 -19.31 -7.63 6.88
N THR A 327 -18.96 -8.90 7.07
CA THR A 327 -17.56 -9.31 7.22
C THR A 327 -17.32 -10.59 6.46
N VAL A 328 -16.16 -10.73 5.80
CA VAL A 328 -15.78 -11.95 5.08
C VAL A 328 -14.33 -12.36 5.35
N ILE A 329 -14.09 -13.67 5.38
CA ILE A 329 -12.78 -14.31 5.26
C ILE A 329 -12.93 -15.37 4.16
N THR A 330 -12.10 -15.35 3.12
CA THR A 330 -12.23 -16.31 2.01
C THR A 330 -11.48 -17.62 2.24
N ASP A 331 -11.90 -18.69 1.55
CA ASP A 331 -11.51 -20.10 1.77
C ASP A 331 -10.01 -20.44 1.57
N GLY A 332 -9.17 -19.50 1.16
CA GLY A 332 -7.71 -19.67 1.08
C GLY A 332 -6.94 -19.11 2.28
N CYS A 333 -7.61 -18.41 3.19
CA CYS A 333 -6.98 -17.75 4.32
C CYS A 333 -6.66 -18.73 5.45
N VAL A 334 -5.49 -18.61 6.07
CA VAL A 334 -5.00 -19.49 7.15
C VAL A 334 -4.92 -18.71 8.45
N ASP A 335 -5.49 -19.25 9.53
CA ASP A 335 -5.49 -18.65 10.87
C ASP A 335 -5.97 -17.18 10.91
N CYS A 336 -6.83 -16.79 9.96
CA CYS A 336 -7.39 -15.46 9.88
C CYS A 336 -8.61 -15.34 10.79
N TYR A 337 -8.90 -14.12 11.28
CA TYR A 337 -9.84 -13.95 12.39
C TYR A 337 -10.71 -12.68 12.30
N MET A 338 -11.89 -12.76 12.91
CA MET A 338 -12.77 -11.64 13.25
C MET A 338 -13.13 -11.79 14.73
N LEU A 339 -12.60 -10.90 15.58
CA LEU A 339 -12.76 -11.00 17.04
C LEU A 339 -13.57 -9.83 17.57
N ASP A 340 -14.49 -10.11 18.50
CA ASP A 340 -15.24 -9.12 19.29
C ASP A 340 -15.94 -8.03 18.47
N LYS A 341 -16.57 -8.39 17.35
CA LYS A 341 -17.31 -7.44 16.50
C LYS A 341 -18.34 -6.65 17.32
N GLN A 342 -18.32 -5.34 17.12
CA GLN A 342 -19.19 -4.37 17.79
C GLN A 342 -20.12 -3.70 16.77
N PRO A 343 -21.31 -3.24 17.18
CA PRO A 343 -22.09 -2.33 16.37
C PRO A 343 -21.33 -1.01 16.16
N LEU A 344 -21.43 -0.41 14.99
CA LEU A 344 -20.90 0.93 14.76
C LEU A 344 -21.70 1.96 15.58
N THR A 345 -21.02 2.60 16.53
CA THR A 345 -21.52 3.79 17.22
C THR A 345 -20.90 5.02 16.59
N LEU A 346 -21.70 5.82 15.88
CA LEU A 346 -21.25 7.09 15.35
C LEU A 346 -21.14 8.11 16.49
N PRO A 347 -20.14 9.03 16.45
CA PRO A 347 -20.17 10.24 17.27
C PRO A 347 -21.35 11.14 16.93
#